data_AF-A0A1W2TUQ6-F1
#
_entry.id   AF-A0A1W2TUQ6-F1
#
_cell.length_a   1.000
_cell.length_b   1.000
_cell.length_c   1.000
_cell.angle_alpha   90.00
_cell.angle_beta   90.00
_cell.angle_gamma   90.00
#
_symmetry.space_group_name_H-M   'P 1'
#
loop_
_entity.id
_entity.type
_entity.pdbx_description
1 polymer ?
#
loop_
_entity_poly.entity_id
_entity_poly.type
_entity_poly.pdbx_seq_one_letter_code
_entity_poly.pdbx_strand_id
1 'polypeptide(L)'
;MDLSFQGLVQRHASEMESAFRSLVDTIVRNSKLSISLLRISNVTEDSFHASLEARITKTGLASAGITPMTVDLCGPSGHFGYVTLPAITTQAYGTDVVVASQLVEIVDKEALKAFVRGIIQDGGVVLSLRNGKTSISALGIGPRDVVYEKELGLPGMRGPVVSVQAAGLIQDSTSTSTATAAKEALAPTTSAAPDDSAAPLQRSYTAASISSMTGLDGVRNVAITFQVANPSPMEISFGTCFFDVLDHEGNLVAELKGHLDIRRDSFETTFQGRVNKAAAASLAAAMREAGGSKDDRREGETKGGRVPEARLVGRRCVGAGWCDETIKGIDVPLRNVRRLFHALGIDAGVEEPEEKRASFGGWARGLMSR
;
A
#
# COMPACT_ATOMS: atom_id res chain seq x y z
N MET A 1 43.55 8.16 -49.07
CA MET A 1 42.33 7.51 -48.54
C MET A 1 42.34 6.09 -49.07
N ASP A 2 42.55 5.10 -48.20
CA ASP A 2 42.49 3.70 -48.63
C ASP A 2 41.03 3.32 -48.87
N LEU A 3 40.62 3.33 -50.15
CA LEU A 3 39.31 2.88 -50.63
C LEU A 3 39.29 1.35 -50.81
N SER A 4 40.09 0.60 -50.04
CA SER A 4 40.08 -0.85 -50.11
C SER A 4 38.74 -1.37 -49.59
N PHE A 5 38.28 -2.49 -50.15
CA PHE A 5 37.08 -3.17 -49.68
C PHE A 5 37.16 -3.48 -48.18
N GLN A 6 38.35 -3.86 -47.68
CA GLN A 6 38.60 -4.03 -46.25
C GLN A 6 38.41 -2.73 -45.46
N GLY A 7 38.92 -1.60 -45.96
CA GLY A 7 38.70 -0.28 -45.35
C GLY A 7 37.23 0.11 -45.28
N LEU A 8 36.44 -0.21 -46.32
CA LEU A 8 34.99 0.02 -46.34
C LEU A 8 34.25 -0.85 -45.31
N VAL A 9 34.56 -2.14 -45.25
CA VAL A 9 33.96 -3.09 -44.30
C VAL A 9 34.29 -2.69 -42.86
N GLN A 10 35.54 -2.34 -42.59
CA GLN A 10 35.98 -1.94 -41.25
C GLN A 10 35.33 -0.62 -40.82
N ARG A 11 35.19 0.34 -41.73
CA ARG A 11 34.46 1.58 -41.48
C ARG A 11 32.98 1.31 -41.18
N HIS A 12 32.31 0.51 -42.01
CA HIS A 12 30.91 0.17 -41.79
C HIS A 12 30.69 -0.58 -40.46
N ALA A 13 31.57 -1.51 -40.12
CA ALA A 13 31.55 -2.21 -38.82
C ALA A 13 31.72 -1.22 -37.65
N SER A 14 32.63 -0.25 -37.77
CA SER A 14 32.85 0.77 -36.72
C SER A 14 31.65 1.74 -36.58
N GLU A 15 31.01 2.10 -37.69
CA GLU A 15 29.81 2.95 -37.69
C GLU A 15 28.62 2.21 -37.06
N MET A 16 28.43 0.93 -37.42
CA MET A 16 27.43 0.05 -36.81
C MET A 16 27.67 -0.16 -35.31
N GLU A 17 28.93 -0.36 -34.90
CA GLU A 17 29.32 -0.48 -33.50
C GLU A 17 28.97 0.77 -32.69
N SER A 18 29.29 1.94 -33.23
CA SER A 18 28.98 3.23 -32.62
C SER A 18 27.47 3.44 -32.49
N ALA A 19 26.71 3.13 -33.55
CA ALA A 19 25.25 3.21 -33.55
C ALA A 19 24.63 2.27 -32.51
N PHE A 20 25.13 1.03 -32.40
CA PHE A 20 24.68 0.07 -31.39
C PHE A 20 24.94 0.57 -29.97
N ARG A 21 26.14 1.09 -29.68
CA ARG A 21 26.46 1.65 -28.36
C ARG A 21 25.55 2.82 -28.00
N SER A 22 25.30 3.73 -28.95
CA SER A 22 24.38 4.85 -28.77
C SER A 22 22.96 4.39 -28.47
N LEU A 23 22.50 3.32 -29.11
CA LEU A 23 21.19 2.74 -28.87
C LEU A 23 21.10 2.08 -27.49
N VAL A 24 22.09 1.29 -27.10
CA VAL A 24 22.17 0.68 -25.77
C VAL A 24 22.13 1.75 -24.68
N ASP A 25 22.91 2.82 -24.83
CA ASP A 25 22.89 3.94 -23.89
C ASP A 25 21.52 4.62 -23.82
N THR A 26 20.86 4.77 -24.98
CA THR A 26 19.49 5.31 -25.05
C THR A 26 18.50 4.41 -24.32
N ILE A 27 18.57 3.09 -24.50
CA ILE A 27 17.64 2.13 -23.90
C ILE A 27 17.87 1.99 -22.39
N VAL A 28 19.13 1.90 -21.95
CA VAL A 28 19.44 1.64 -20.53
C VAL A 28 19.38 2.95 -19.74
N ARG A 29 20.10 3.99 -20.18
CA ARG A 29 20.24 5.23 -19.42
C ARG A 29 19.14 6.23 -19.74
N ASN A 30 18.95 6.57 -21.01
CA ASN A 30 18.11 7.73 -21.40
C ASN A 30 16.61 7.42 -21.53
N SER A 31 16.23 6.14 -21.50
CA SER A 31 14.82 5.75 -21.53
C SER A 31 14.10 6.23 -20.27
N LYS A 32 12.77 6.30 -20.32
CA LYS A 32 11.94 6.58 -19.15
C LYS A 32 11.03 5.39 -18.90
N LEU A 33 11.19 4.73 -17.75
CA LEU A 33 10.30 3.69 -17.27
C LEU A 33 9.29 4.34 -16.32
N SER A 34 8.01 4.29 -16.68
CA SER A 34 6.90 4.86 -15.90
C SER A 34 6.04 3.72 -15.36
N ILE A 35 5.86 3.65 -14.04
CA ILE A 35 5.03 2.62 -13.41
C ILE A 35 3.57 3.05 -13.43
N SER A 36 2.69 2.18 -13.95
CA SER A 36 1.25 2.35 -13.83
C SER A 36 0.71 1.66 -12.58
N LEU A 37 1.20 0.46 -12.26
CA LEU A 37 0.78 -0.33 -11.10
C LEU A 37 1.95 -1.13 -10.53
N LEU A 38 2.17 -1.03 -9.22
CA LEU A 38 3.01 -1.93 -8.45
C LEU A 38 2.13 -2.59 -7.38
N ARG A 39 1.98 -3.90 -7.41
CA ARG A 39 1.14 -4.62 -6.44
C ARG A 39 1.99 -5.53 -5.56
N ILE A 40 1.84 -5.37 -4.25
CA ILE A 40 2.40 -6.21 -3.20
C ILE A 40 1.24 -6.95 -2.53
N SER A 41 1.26 -8.28 -2.56
CA SER A 41 0.19 -9.12 -2.03
C SER A 41 0.75 -10.35 -1.32
N ASN A 42 -0.09 -11.09 -0.60
CA ASN A 42 0.30 -12.31 0.12
C ASN A 42 1.55 -12.10 0.99
N VAL A 43 1.56 -11.02 1.77
CA VAL A 43 2.69 -10.63 2.60
C VAL A 43 2.87 -11.62 3.74
N THR A 44 4.08 -12.15 3.87
CA THR A 44 4.53 -13.00 4.97
C THR A 44 5.74 -12.37 5.65
N GLU A 45 6.25 -13.04 6.69
CA GLU A 45 7.41 -12.55 7.44
C GLU A 45 8.66 -12.39 6.57
N ASP A 46 8.85 -13.29 5.59
CA ASP A 46 10.09 -13.41 4.82
C ASP A 46 9.87 -13.34 3.30
N SER A 47 8.63 -13.19 2.83
CA SER A 47 8.32 -13.12 1.41
C SER A 47 7.01 -12.39 1.12
N PHE A 48 6.84 -11.94 -0.13
CA PHE A 48 5.59 -11.38 -0.64
C PHE A 48 5.45 -11.67 -2.13
N HIS A 49 4.25 -11.53 -2.69
CA HIS A 49 4.04 -11.58 -4.13
C HIS A 49 4.08 -10.18 -4.73
N ALA A 50 4.90 -9.99 -5.77
CA ALA A 50 5.03 -8.73 -6.49
C ALA A 50 4.57 -8.88 -7.94
N SER A 51 3.79 -7.92 -8.42
CA SER A 51 3.54 -7.72 -9.86
C SER A 51 3.74 -6.26 -10.22
N LEU A 52 4.20 -6.01 -11.45
CA LEU A 52 4.54 -4.68 -11.94
C LEU A 52 3.97 -4.48 -13.34
N GLU A 53 3.23 -3.40 -13.53
CA GLU A 53 2.87 -2.87 -14.83
C GLU A 53 3.59 -1.54 -15.02
N ALA A 54 4.32 -1.43 -16.11
CA ALA A 54 5.07 -0.23 -16.43
C ALA A 54 5.16 -0.03 -17.95
N ARG A 55 5.52 1.18 -18.36
CA ARG A 55 5.76 1.51 -19.76
C ARG A 55 7.13 2.14 -19.93
N ILE A 56 7.93 1.57 -20.81
CA ILE A 56 9.21 2.13 -21.22
C ILE A 56 8.96 3.06 -22.42
N THR A 57 9.48 4.27 -22.34
CA THR A 57 9.43 5.27 -23.42
C THR A 57 10.83 5.84 -23.67
N LYS A 58 10.99 6.64 -24.74
CA LYS A 58 12.28 7.25 -25.12
C LYS A 58 13.40 6.23 -25.40
N THR A 59 13.06 5.09 -26.00
CA THR A 59 14.02 4.02 -26.36
C THR A 59 14.74 4.25 -27.68
N GLY A 60 14.48 5.36 -28.37
CA GLY A 60 14.99 5.65 -29.71
C GLY A 60 14.06 5.14 -30.83
N LEU A 61 14.47 5.36 -32.08
CA LEU A 61 13.67 5.01 -33.27
C LEU A 61 13.73 3.53 -33.65
N ALA A 62 14.80 2.83 -33.24
CA ALA A 62 15.01 1.43 -33.58
C ALA A 62 14.51 0.50 -32.47
N SER A 63 13.97 -0.64 -32.87
CA SER A 63 13.59 -1.71 -31.95
C SER A 63 14.80 -2.47 -31.44
N ALA A 64 14.70 -2.94 -30.20
CA ALA A 64 15.69 -3.79 -29.58
C ALA A 64 15.01 -4.87 -28.76
N GLY A 65 15.54 -6.10 -28.84
CA GLY A 65 15.20 -7.18 -27.93
C GLY A 65 16.11 -7.12 -26.70
N ILE A 66 15.52 -7.22 -25.52
CA ILE A 66 16.20 -7.36 -24.24
C ILE A 66 15.78 -8.72 -23.68
N THR A 67 16.76 -9.57 -23.35
CA THR A 67 16.47 -10.89 -22.78
C THR A 67 15.89 -10.79 -21.36
N PRO A 68 15.14 -11.80 -20.88
CA PRO A 68 14.69 -11.86 -19.49
C PRO A 68 15.86 -11.71 -18.53
N MET A 69 15.62 -11.09 -17.37
CA MET A 69 16.66 -10.80 -16.38
C MET A 69 16.10 -10.73 -14.98
N THR A 70 16.92 -11.06 -13.99
CA THR A 70 16.62 -10.80 -12.58
C THR A 70 17.28 -9.50 -12.17
N VAL A 71 16.53 -8.61 -11.52
CA VAL A 71 16.99 -7.32 -11.02
C VAL A 71 16.76 -7.20 -9.52
N ASP A 72 17.62 -6.42 -8.89
CA ASP A 72 17.52 -6.05 -7.48
C ASP A 72 16.46 -4.95 -7.32
N LEU A 73 15.56 -5.11 -6.36
CA LEU A 73 14.63 -4.08 -5.91
C LEU A 73 15.29 -3.26 -4.80
N CYS A 74 15.68 -2.03 -5.12
CA CYS A 74 16.34 -1.13 -4.18
C CYS A 74 15.45 0.06 -3.83
N GLY A 75 15.11 0.19 -2.55
CA GLY A 75 14.48 1.37 -1.98
C GLY A 75 15.50 2.40 -1.48
N PRO A 76 15.05 3.43 -0.75
CA PRO A 76 15.91 4.51 -0.27
C PRO A 76 16.94 4.03 0.78
N SER A 77 16.64 2.94 1.47
CA SER A 77 17.49 2.38 2.53
C SER A 77 18.28 1.14 2.11
N GLY A 78 18.14 0.69 0.86
CA GLY A 78 18.89 -0.47 0.36
C GLY A 78 18.06 -1.43 -0.48
N HIS A 79 18.65 -2.58 -0.76
CA HIS A 79 18.07 -3.68 -1.53
C HIS A 79 17.20 -4.56 -0.64
N PHE A 80 15.95 -4.81 -1.03
CA PHE A 80 15.00 -5.58 -0.22
C PHE A 80 14.47 -6.87 -0.87
N GLY A 81 14.81 -7.15 -2.14
CA GLY A 81 14.42 -8.39 -2.80
C GLY A 81 14.74 -8.38 -4.29
N TYR A 82 14.41 -9.48 -4.97
CA TYR A 82 14.67 -9.68 -6.40
C TYR A 82 13.38 -9.83 -7.19
N VAL A 83 13.36 -9.32 -8.42
CA VAL A 83 12.24 -9.50 -9.35
C VAL A 83 12.76 -9.93 -10.72
N THR A 84 12.08 -10.87 -11.36
CA THR A 84 12.41 -11.26 -12.74
C THR A 84 11.59 -10.44 -13.71
N LEU A 85 12.27 -9.71 -14.59
CA LEU A 85 11.69 -8.99 -15.72
C LEU A 85 11.60 -9.93 -16.93
N PRO A 86 10.48 -9.92 -17.68
CA PRO A 86 10.33 -10.73 -18.88
C PRO A 86 11.24 -10.23 -20.01
N ALA A 87 11.24 -10.95 -21.14
CA ALA A 87 11.83 -10.43 -22.37
C ALA A 87 11.07 -9.16 -22.80
N ILE A 88 11.81 -8.12 -23.19
CA ILE A 88 11.24 -6.82 -23.57
C ILE A 88 11.66 -6.51 -25.00
N THR A 89 10.70 -6.14 -25.85
CA THR A 89 10.98 -5.64 -27.20
C THR A 89 10.65 -4.16 -27.26
N THR A 90 11.68 -3.30 -27.29
CA THR A 90 11.50 -1.85 -27.34
C THR A 90 10.95 -1.42 -28.71
N GLN A 91 10.14 -0.35 -28.71
CA GLN A 91 9.53 0.21 -29.91
C GLN A 91 9.56 1.75 -29.85
N ALA A 92 9.52 2.41 -31.00
CA ALA A 92 9.64 3.87 -31.09
C ALA A 92 8.53 4.63 -30.32
N TYR A 93 7.34 4.05 -30.18
CA TYR A 93 6.20 4.63 -29.44
C TYR A 93 6.11 4.16 -27.98
N GLY A 94 7.16 3.48 -27.50
CA GLY A 94 7.22 2.88 -26.18
C GLY A 94 6.63 1.47 -26.12
N THR A 95 6.98 0.76 -25.06
CA THR A 95 6.66 -0.66 -24.86
C THR A 95 6.13 -0.85 -23.45
N ASP A 96 5.02 -1.57 -23.33
CA ASP A 96 4.48 -2.00 -22.04
C ASP A 96 5.25 -3.21 -21.51
N VAL A 97 5.55 -3.18 -20.21
CA VAL A 97 6.25 -4.22 -19.48
C VAL A 97 5.31 -4.69 -18.38
N VAL A 98 4.90 -5.95 -18.49
CA VAL A 98 4.02 -6.59 -17.51
C VAL A 98 4.81 -7.73 -16.85
N VAL A 99 5.09 -7.55 -15.58
CA VAL A 99 5.68 -8.56 -14.71
C VAL A 99 4.55 -9.26 -13.99
N ALA A 100 4.34 -10.54 -14.32
CA ALA A 100 3.35 -11.37 -13.64
C ALA A 100 3.66 -11.49 -12.14
N SER A 101 2.61 -11.79 -11.36
CA SER A 101 2.74 -12.04 -9.92
C SER A 101 3.76 -13.16 -9.68
N GLN A 102 4.84 -12.84 -8.95
CA GLN A 102 5.88 -13.79 -8.57
C GLN A 102 6.25 -13.60 -7.10
N LEU A 103 6.70 -14.70 -6.48
CA LEU A 103 7.18 -14.69 -5.10
C LEU A 103 8.54 -13.97 -5.03
N VAL A 104 8.64 -13.01 -4.12
CA VAL A 104 9.85 -12.24 -3.81
C VAL A 104 10.24 -12.54 -2.37
N GLU A 105 11.44 -13.06 -2.17
CA GLU A 105 12.04 -13.23 -0.84
C GLU A 105 12.57 -11.88 -0.33
N ILE A 106 12.31 -11.60 0.94
CA ILE A 106 12.72 -10.37 1.60
C ILE A 106 14.17 -10.53 2.05
N VAL A 107 15.07 -9.73 1.46
CA VAL A 107 16.49 -9.76 1.80
C VAL A 107 16.81 -8.82 2.96
N ASP A 108 16.18 -7.65 2.97
CA ASP A 108 16.34 -6.65 4.03
C ASP A 108 14.96 -6.06 4.40
N LYS A 109 14.50 -6.39 5.60
CA LYS A 109 13.22 -5.94 6.15
C LYS A 109 13.23 -4.44 6.45
N GLU A 110 14.36 -3.87 6.86
CA GLU A 110 14.47 -2.43 7.11
C GLU A 110 14.37 -1.65 5.80
N ALA A 111 15.02 -2.14 4.74
CA ALA A 111 14.91 -1.53 3.42
C ALA A 111 13.48 -1.60 2.85
N LEU A 112 12.78 -2.73 3.02
CA LEU A 112 11.37 -2.86 2.64
C LEU A 112 10.47 -1.92 3.45
N LYS A 113 10.64 -1.87 4.77
CA LYS A 113 9.89 -0.96 5.66
C LYS A 113 10.08 0.49 5.26
N ALA A 114 11.33 0.91 5.01
CA ALA A 114 11.63 2.27 4.59
C ALA A 114 10.98 2.61 3.23
N PHE A 115 11.00 1.67 2.29
CA PHE A 115 10.33 1.83 0.99
C PHE A 115 8.81 2.02 1.13
N VAL A 116 8.13 1.13 1.85
CA VAL A 116 6.66 1.20 2.02
C VAL A 116 6.26 2.43 2.85
N ARG A 117 7.02 2.74 3.91
CA ARG A 117 6.81 3.96 4.71
C ARG A 117 6.96 5.21 3.86
N GLY A 118 7.96 5.28 2.99
CA GLY A 118 8.16 6.41 2.09
C GLY A 118 7.00 6.62 1.13
N ILE A 119 6.37 5.55 0.63
CA ILE A 119 5.15 5.68 -0.18
C ILE A 119 3.98 6.21 0.64
N ILE A 120 3.78 5.73 1.88
CA ILE A 120 2.62 6.09 2.70
C ILE A 120 2.75 7.51 3.28
N GLN A 121 3.93 7.86 3.79
CA GLN A 121 4.15 9.09 4.57
C GLN A 121 4.70 10.23 3.73
N ASP A 122 5.58 9.95 2.77
CA ASP A 122 6.29 10.99 2.04
C ASP A 122 5.57 11.38 0.74
N GLY A 123 6.09 12.40 0.07
CA GLY A 123 5.61 12.84 -1.24
C GLY A 123 5.96 11.89 -2.40
N GLY A 124 6.83 10.91 -2.14
CA GLY A 124 7.27 9.92 -3.11
C GLY A 124 8.58 9.26 -2.70
N VAL A 125 8.90 8.18 -3.38
CA VAL A 125 10.12 7.39 -3.17
C VAL A 125 10.73 7.03 -4.51
N VAL A 126 12.03 6.79 -4.55
CA VAL A 126 12.71 6.22 -5.71
C VAL A 126 12.86 4.71 -5.50
N LEU A 127 12.31 3.92 -6.42
CA LEU A 127 12.61 2.51 -6.57
C LEU A 127 13.69 2.35 -7.64
N SER A 128 14.84 1.79 -7.32
CA SER A 128 15.88 1.47 -8.30
C SER A 128 15.86 -0.02 -8.62
N LEU A 129 15.81 -0.35 -9.91
CA LEU A 129 16.12 -1.68 -10.44
C LEU A 129 17.62 -1.72 -10.72
N ARG A 130 18.37 -2.62 -10.09
CA ARG A 130 19.84 -2.68 -10.24
C ARG A 130 20.34 -4.07 -10.59
N ASN A 131 21.59 -4.16 -11.03
CA ASN A 131 22.32 -5.41 -11.28
C ASN A 131 21.65 -6.38 -12.28
N GLY A 132 20.80 -5.87 -13.19
CA GLY A 132 20.11 -6.68 -14.18
C GLY A 132 21.02 -7.16 -15.30
N LYS A 133 21.66 -8.32 -15.14
CA LYS A 133 22.47 -8.90 -16.21
C LYS A 133 21.56 -9.37 -17.35
N THR A 134 21.70 -8.75 -18.51
CA THR A 134 20.88 -9.07 -19.69
C THR A 134 21.68 -8.90 -20.96
N SER A 135 21.12 -9.36 -22.08
CA SER A 135 21.67 -9.19 -23.41
C SER A 135 20.72 -8.36 -24.27
N ILE A 136 21.27 -7.40 -25.02
CA ILE A 136 20.52 -6.56 -25.96
C ILE A 136 20.88 -6.95 -27.40
N SER A 137 19.86 -7.09 -28.25
CA SER A 137 20.00 -7.29 -29.70
C SER A 137 19.21 -6.23 -30.47
N ALA A 138 19.84 -5.54 -31.42
CA ALA A 138 19.21 -4.49 -32.21
C ALA A 138 19.98 -4.24 -33.51
N LEU A 139 19.30 -3.76 -34.56
CA LEU A 139 19.93 -3.43 -35.85
C LEU A 139 20.74 -4.58 -36.48
N GLY A 140 20.36 -5.84 -36.22
CA GLY A 140 21.11 -7.01 -36.66
C GLY A 140 22.41 -7.27 -35.90
N ILE A 141 22.66 -6.52 -34.82
CA ILE A 141 23.85 -6.61 -33.96
C ILE A 141 23.42 -7.17 -32.60
N GLY A 142 24.19 -8.12 -32.09
CA GLY A 142 23.98 -8.76 -30.78
C GLY A 142 23.80 -10.29 -30.88
N PRO A 143 23.48 -10.97 -29.77
CA PRO A 143 23.27 -10.41 -28.43
C PRO A 143 24.55 -9.83 -27.81
N ARG A 144 24.42 -8.80 -26.98
CA ARG A 144 25.53 -8.26 -26.18
C ARG A 144 25.15 -8.04 -24.74
N ASP A 145 26.03 -8.48 -23.86
CA ASP A 145 25.84 -8.36 -22.42
C ASP A 145 25.92 -6.91 -21.95
N VAL A 146 24.95 -6.55 -21.13
CA VAL A 146 24.83 -5.24 -20.49
C VAL A 146 24.31 -5.43 -19.07
N VAL A 147 24.57 -4.44 -18.22
CA VAL A 147 23.94 -4.36 -16.90
C VAL A 147 22.81 -3.34 -16.98
N TYR A 148 21.59 -3.81 -16.75
CA TYR A 148 20.39 -3.02 -16.73
C TYR A 148 20.23 -2.37 -15.35
N GLU A 149 20.11 -1.04 -15.36
CA GLU A 149 19.82 -0.24 -14.18
C GLU A 149 18.77 0.81 -14.52
N LYS A 150 17.80 0.99 -13.63
CA LYS A 150 16.74 1.99 -13.81
C LYS A 150 16.25 2.56 -12.50
N GLU A 151 16.02 3.87 -12.47
CA GLU A 151 15.40 4.54 -11.35
C GLU A 151 13.96 4.92 -11.68
N LEU A 152 13.09 4.74 -10.69
CA LEU A 152 11.65 4.86 -10.81
C LEU A 152 11.14 5.78 -9.71
N GLY A 153 10.76 7.00 -10.09
CA GLY A 153 10.07 7.89 -9.18
C GLY A 153 8.63 7.42 -8.99
N LEU A 154 8.29 7.01 -7.77
CA LEU A 154 6.94 6.63 -7.37
C LEU A 154 6.35 7.78 -6.54
N PRO A 155 5.23 8.39 -6.96
CA PRO A 155 4.57 9.39 -6.13
C PRO A 155 4.00 8.72 -4.87
N GLY A 156 4.13 9.41 -3.74
CA GLY A 156 3.65 8.96 -2.44
C GLY A 156 2.30 9.56 -2.08
N MET A 157 1.76 9.14 -0.95
CA MET A 157 0.43 9.53 -0.47
C MET A 157 0.44 10.83 0.33
N ARG A 158 1.60 11.26 0.87
CA ARG A 158 1.71 12.36 1.85
C ARG A 158 0.78 12.18 3.06
N GLY A 159 0.65 10.92 3.51
CA GLY A 159 -0.36 10.49 4.46
C GLY A 159 -1.70 10.19 3.78
N PRO A 160 -2.32 9.02 4.01
CA PRO A 160 -3.65 8.73 3.47
C PRO A 160 -4.67 9.79 3.88
N VAL A 161 -5.42 10.31 2.91
CA VAL A 161 -6.58 11.14 3.21
C VAL A 161 -7.74 10.19 3.52
N VAL A 162 -8.16 10.18 4.79
CA VAL A 162 -9.20 9.28 5.29
C VAL A 162 -10.44 10.09 5.67
N SER A 163 -11.58 9.71 5.09
CA SER A 163 -12.89 10.30 5.41
C SER A 163 -13.85 9.23 5.88
N VAL A 164 -14.60 9.50 6.95
CA VAL A 164 -15.70 8.63 7.38
C VAL A 164 -16.84 8.76 6.36
N GLN A 165 -17.13 7.69 5.65
CA GLN A 165 -18.20 7.66 4.66
C GLN A 165 -19.50 7.20 5.29
N ALA A 166 -19.46 6.13 6.07
CA ALA A 166 -20.59 5.56 6.79
C ALA A 166 -20.16 5.00 8.14
N ALA A 167 -21.08 5.01 9.10
CA ALA A 167 -20.91 4.34 10.38
C ALA A 167 -22.25 3.73 10.81
N GLY A 168 -22.20 2.57 11.46
CA GLY A 168 -23.39 1.86 11.91
C GLY A 168 -23.13 1.05 13.18
N LEU A 169 -24.17 0.89 13.99
CA LEU A 169 -24.13 0.01 15.17
C LEU A 169 -24.30 -1.45 14.72
N ILE A 170 -23.41 -2.31 15.21
CA ILE A 170 -23.56 -3.75 15.04
C ILE A 170 -24.38 -4.24 16.22
N GLN A 171 -25.59 -4.74 15.97
CA GLN A 171 -26.38 -5.42 17.01
C GLN A 171 -25.79 -6.81 17.19
N ASP A 172 -25.31 -7.13 18.40
CA ASP A 172 -24.95 -8.49 18.77
C ASP A 172 -26.25 -9.32 18.82
N SER A 173 -26.62 -9.94 17.70
CA SER A 173 -27.70 -10.92 17.68
C SER A 173 -27.25 -12.15 18.46
N THR A 174 -27.51 -12.14 19.77
CA THR A 174 -27.41 -13.35 20.60
C THR A 174 -28.60 -14.23 20.26
N SER A 175 -28.51 -15.03 19.19
CA SER A 175 -29.42 -16.15 18.97
C SER A 175 -28.88 -17.37 19.68
N THR A 176 -29.45 -17.62 20.85
CA THR A 176 -29.40 -18.90 21.57
C THR A 176 -29.92 -20.01 20.65
N SER A 177 -29.05 -20.81 20.04
CA SER A 177 -29.42 -22.11 19.49
C SER A 177 -29.25 -23.18 20.58
N THR A 178 -30.36 -23.53 21.20
CA THR A 178 -30.51 -24.73 22.01
C THR A 178 -30.17 -25.96 21.18
N ALA A 179 -29.08 -26.63 21.53
CA ALA A 179 -28.78 -27.99 21.07
C ALA A 179 -29.75 -28.96 21.75
N THR A 180 -30.67 -29.54 20.98
CA THR A 180 -31.44 -30.70 21.40
C THR A 180 -30.76 -31.96 20.87
N ALA A 181 -30.34 -32.81 21.81
CA ALA A 181 -29.69 -34.08 21.57
C ALA A 181 -30.61 -35.08 20.85
N ALA A 182 -30.05 -35.80 19.88
CA ALA A 182 -30.50 -37.13 19.50
C ALA A 182 -29.30 -38.08 19.60
N LYS A 183 -29.50 -39.09 20.43
CA LYS A 183 -28.58 -40.11 20.90
C LYS A 183 -28.90 -41.38 20.12
N GLU A 184 -27.96 -41.93 19.37
CA GLU A 184 -27.96 -43.38 19.10
C GLU A 184 -26.55 -43.90 18.84
N ALA A 185 -26.29 -45.06 19.42
CA ALA A 185 -24.99 -45.67 19.63
C ALA A 185 -24.89 -46.96 18.80
N LEU A 186 -23.70 -47.28 18.28
CA LEU A 186 -23.16 -48.65 18.29
C LEU A 186 -21.66 -48.66 17.95
N ALA A 187 -20.89 -49.35 18.77
CA ALA A 187 -19.45 -49.64 18.64
C ALA A 187 -19.25 -51.09 18.11
N PRO A 188 -18.08 -51.75 18.22
CA PRO A 188 -16.71 -51.40 17.79
C PRO A 188 -16.07 -52.54 16.94
N THR A 189 -14.92 -52.31 16.28
CA THR A 189 -13.94 -53.41 16.06
C THR A 189 -12.49 -52.90 15.99
N THR A 190 -11.64 -53.65 16.67
CA THR A 190 -10.23 -53.48 17.04
C THR A 190 -9.27 -54.09 16.01
N SER A 191 -8.09 -53.47 15.78
CA SER A 191 -6.75 -54.12 15.66
C SER A 191 -5.71 -53.04 15.34
N ALA A 192 -4.80 -52.67 16.25
CA ALA A 192 -3.46 -53.25 16.50
C ALA A 192 -2.34 -52.66 15.59
N ALA A 193 -1.27 -52.19 16.27
CA ALA A 193 -0.09 -51.36 15.92
C ALA A 193 0.98 -52.05 15.02
N PRO A 194 2.26 -51.58 14.81
CA PRO A 194 2.99 -50.40 15.37
C PRO A 194 3.94 -49.61 14.40
N ASP A 195 4.61 -48.58 14.97
CA ASP A 195 5.83 -47.83 14.55
C ASP A 195 5.77 -46.97 13.24
N ASP A 196 6.43 -45.82 13.06
CA ASP A 196 7.63 -45.23 13.64
C ASP A 196 7.67 -43.69 13.36
N SER A 197 8.42 -42.96 14.18
CA SER A 197 9.12 -41.68 13.92
C SER A 197 8.39 -40.45 13.28
N ALA A 198 8.30 -39.35 14.06
CA ALA A 198 8.86 -38.01 13.76
C ALA A 198 8.04 -36.90 14.45
N ALA A 199 8.69 -36.23 15.39
CA ALA A 199 8.12 -35.11 16.14
C ALA A 199 8.03 -33.82 15.30
N PRO A 200 6.96 -33.03 15.40
CA PRO A 200 7.00 -31.61 15.11
C PRO A 200 6.89 -30.79 16.41
N LEU A 201 7.86 -29.90 16.61
CA LEU A 201 7.85 -28.86 17.64
C LEU A 201 6.66 -27.92 17.40
N GLN A 202 5.56 -28.13 18.14
CA GLN A 202 4.50 -27.14 18.30
C GLN A 202 5.05 -25.95 19.10
N ARG A 203 5.42 -24.87 18.39
CA ARG A 203 5.59 -23.56 19.02
C ARG A 203 4.21 -23.01 19.36
N SER A 204 3.86 -23.11 20.64
CA SER A 204 2.72 -22.44 21.23
C SER A 204 2.90 -20.92 21.07
N TYR A 205 2.09 -20.29 20.22
CA TYR A 205 1.95 -18.85 20.22
C TYR A 205 1.16 -18.46 21.47
N THR A 206 1.84 -17.85 22.42
CA THR A 206 1.23 -17.18 23.57
C THR A 206 0.37 -16.04 23.03
N ALA A 207 -0.94 -16.28 22.95
CA ALA A 207 -1.92 -15.23 22.74
C ALA A 207 -1.83 -14.26 23.92
N ALA A 208 -1.19 -13.11 23.71
CA ALA A 208 -1.18 -12.03 24.68
C ALA A 208 -2.64 -11.63 24.94
N SER A 209 -3.05 -11.89 26.18
CA SER A 209 -4.38 -11.61 26.70
C SER A 209 -4.73 -10.15 26.47
N ILE A 210 -5.90 -9.93 25.85
CA ILE A 210 -6.55 -8.62 25.79
C ILE A 210 -6.82 -8.21 27.23
N SER A 211 -6.20 -7.12 27.68
CA SER A 211 -6.45 -6.53 28.99
C SER A 211 -7.94 -6.26 29.14
N SER A 212 -8.54 -7.02 30.05
CA SER A 212 -9.94 -6.96 30.43
C SER A 212 -10.27 -5.59 31.04
N MET A 213 -10.90 -4.71 30.26
CA MET A 213 -11.59 -3.53 30.79
C MET A 213 -12.91 -3.97 31.44
N THR A 214 -12.83 -4.46 32.67
CA THR A 214 -14.02 -4.72 33.50
C THR A 214 -14.56 -3.42 34.04
N GLY A 215 -15.66 -2.94 33.43
CA GLY A 215 -16.50 -1.87 33.99
C GLY A 215 -16.74 -0.67 33.07
N LEU A 216 -17.38 -0.87 31.90
CA LEU A 216 -17.91 0.24 31.10
C LEU A 216 -19.27 -0.15 30.48
N ASP A 217 -20.34 0.17 31.19
CA ASP A 217 -21.68 0.40 30.62
C ASP A 217 -21.56 1.54 29.61
N GLY A 218 -21.30 1.23 28.34
CA GLY A 218 -21.11 2.25 27.31
C GLY A 218 -20.31 1.85 26.08
N VAL A 219 -19.70 0.66 26.07
CA VAL A 219 -19.00 0.15 24.89
C VAL A 219 -20.03 -0.34 23.86
N ARG A 220 -20.03 0.25 22.66
CA ARG A 220 -20.85 -0.20 21.54
C ARG A 220 -19.98 -0.75 20.42
N ASN A 221 -20.43 -1.86 19.83
CA ASN A 221 -19.84 -2.38 18.61
C ASN A 221 -20.28 -1.52 17.42
N VAL A 222 -19.31 -1.06 16.63
CA VAL A 222 -19.55 -0.25 15.44
C VAL A 222 -18.89 -0.87 14.23
N ALA A 223 -19.46 -0.61 13.05
CA ALA A 223 -18.79 -0.72 11.77
C ALA A 223 -18.58 0.70 11.22
N ILE A 224 -17.36 1.04 10.82
CA ILE A 224 -17.02 2.32 10.20
C ILE A 224 -16.43 2.04 8.82
N THR A 225 -17.06 2.60 7.79
CA THR A 225 -16.54 2.59 6.42
C THR A 225 -15.79 3.88 6.18
N PHE A 226 -14.50 3.77 5.85
CA PHE A 226 -13.68 4.89 5.43
C PHE A 226 -13.53 4.91 3.92
N GLN A 227 -13.63 6.11 3.34
CA GLN A 227 -13.11 6.39 2.02
C GLN A 227 -11.65 6.84 2.16
N VAL A 228 -10.75 6.15 1.49
CA VAL A 228 -9.31 6.45 1.48
C VAL A 228 -8.87 6.82 0.06
N ALA A 229 -8.10 7.90 -0.07
CA ALA A 229 -7.47 8.29 -1.33
C ALA A 229 -5.98 7.90 -1.34
N ASN A 230 -5.54 7.27 -2.42
CA ASN A 230 -4.18 6.85 -2.69
C ASN A 230 -3.75 7.29 -4.10
N PRO A 231 -3.02 8.39 -4.25
CA PRO A 231 -2.51 8.85 -5.55
C PRO A 231 -1.29 8.05 -6.04
N SER A 232 -0.73 7.15 -5.22
CA SER A 232 0.43 6.35 -5.62
C SER A 232 0.01 5.22 -6.58
N PRO A 233 0.92 4.76 -7.48
CA PRO A 233 0.67 3.58 -8.30
C PRO A 233 0.79 2.27 -7.49
N MET A 234 1.00 2.34 -6.17
CA MET A 234 1.24 1.17 -5.34
C MET A 234 -0.06 0.65 -4.73
N GLU A 235 -0.24 -0.67 -4.81
CA GLU A 235 -1.24 -1.41 -4.06
C GLU A 235 -0.53 -2.36 -3.08
N ILE A 236 -1.01 -2.40 -1.85
CA ILE A 236 -0.46 -3.29 -0.83
C ILE A 236 -1.57 -3.85 0.05
N SER A 237 -1.54 -5.16 0.25
CA SER A 237 -2.43 -5.87 1.16
C SER A 237 -1.71 -6.13 2.47
N PHE A 238 -2.21 -5.52 3.56
CA PHE A 238 -1.70 -5.76 4.91
C PHE A 238 -2.48 -6.86 5.63
N GLY A 239 -3.58 -7.38 5.07
CA GLY A 239 -4.41 -8.33 5.82
C GLY A 239 -5.17 -7.64 6.96
N THR A 240 -5.35 -8.36 8.08
CA THR A 240 -6.11 -7.84 9.23
C THR A 240 -5.26 -6.87 10.04
N CYS A 241 -5.71 -5.62 10.15
CA CYS A 241 -5.06 -4.56 10.89
C CYS A 241 -5.92 -4.08 12.06
N PHE A 242 -5.26 -3.45 13.02
CA PHE A 242 -5.87 -2.78 14.16
C PHE A 242 -5.53 -1.31 14.12
N PHE A 243 -6.55 -0.48 14.33
CA PHE A 243 -6.45 0.97 14.33
C PHE A 243 -7.10 1.53 15.59
N ASP A 244 -6.65 2.70 16.01
CA ASP A 244 -7.30 3.51 17.02
C ASP A 244 -7.82 4.80 16.40
N VAL A 245 -8.98 5.23 16.88
CA VAL A 245 -9.44 6.60 16.71
C VAL A 245 -9.10 7.33 18.00
N LEU A 246 -8.19 8.30 17.91
CA LEU A 246 -7.81 9.16 19.01
C LEU A 246 -8.44 10.54 18.82
N ASP A 247 -8.76 11.23 19.91
CA ASP A 247 -9.08 12.65 19.86
C ASP A 247 -7.80 13.51 19.76
N HIS A 248 -7.99 14.83 19.76
CA HIS A 248 -6.91 15.81 19.69
C HIS A 248 -6.03 15.87 20.96
N GLU A 249 -6.50 15.30 22.08
CA GLU A 249 -5.75 15.17 23.34
C GLU A 249 -5.04 13.81 23.45
N GLY A 250 -5.29 12.89 22.51
CA GLY A 250 -4.74 11.54 22.50
C GLY A 250 -5.59 10.52 23.27
N ASN A 251 -6.81 10.87 23.69
CA ASN A 251 -7.71 9.92 24.35
C ASN A 251 -8.33 8.96 23.32
N LEU A 252 -8.49 7.70 23.73
CA LEU A 252 -9.04 6.65 22.89
C LEU A 252 -10.56 6.79 22.72
N VAL A 253 -10.98 7.09 21.49
CA VAL A 253 -12.39 7.16 21.09
C VAL A 253 -12.90 5.81 20.61
N ALA A 254 -12.13 5.11 19.77
CA ALA A 254 -12.53 3.81 19.25
C ALA A 254 -11.34 2.89 18.97
N GLU A 255 -11.55 1.59 19.18
CA GLU A 255 -10.64 0.52 18.78
C GLU A 255 -11.23 -0.21 17.59
N LEU A 256 -10.53 -0.22 16.46
CA LEU A 256 -11.00 -0.73 15.18
C LEU A 256 -10.16 -1.91 14.71
N LYS A 257 -10.80 -2.90 14.09
CA LYS A 257 -10.19 -4.09 13.50
C LYS A 257 -10.82 -4.35 12.13
N GLY A 258 -10.02 -4.64 11.13
CA GLY A 258 -10.53 -4.86 9.77
C GLY A 258 -9.42 -5.17 8.79
N HIS A 259 -9.80 -5.53 7.56
CA HIS A 259 -8.83 -5.80 6.51
C HIS A 259 -8.40 -4.50 5.84
N LEU A 260 -7.10 -4.26 5.74
CA LEU A 260 -6.56 -3.12 5.00
C LEU A 260 -5.90 -3.58 3.70
N ASP A 261 -6.53 -3.22 2.60
CA ASP A 261 -5.97 -3.31 1.25
C ASP A 261 -5.86 -1.89 0.69
N ILE A 262 -4.65 -1.35 0.67
CA ILE A 262 -4.40 -0.07 0.00
C ILE A 262 -4.46 -0.32 -1.50
N ARG A 263 -5.45 0.27 -2.16
CA ARG A 263 -5.63 0.22 -3.63
C ARG A 263 -5.31 1.57 -4.25
N ARG A 264 -5.05 1.62 -5.56
CA ARG A 264 -4.86 2.89 -6.26
C ARG A 264 -6.13 3.73 -6.26
N ASP A 265 -5.95 5.02 -6.52
CA ASP A 265 -6.99 6.02 -6.66
C ASP A 265 -7.82 6.21 -5.37
N SER A 266 -9.04 5.71 -5.33
CA SER A 266 -9.94 5.86 -4.18
C SER A 266 -10.56 4.50 -3.88
N PHE A 267 -10.54 4.10 -2.61
CA PHE A 267 -11.13 2.84 -2.19
C PHE A 267 -11.85 2.98 -0.85
N GLU A 268 -12.79 2.08 -0.62
CA GLU A 268 -13.52 1.97 0.63
C GLU A 268 -12.98 0.80 1.45
N THR A 269 -12.85 0.99 2.75
CA THR A 269 -12.51 -0.08 3.70
C THR A 269 -13.36 0.04 4.95
N THR A 270 -13.81 -1.10 5.46
CA THR A 270 -14.68 -1.16 6.63
C THR A 270 -13.93 -1.79 7.79
N PHE A 271 -13.92 -1.09 8.92
CA PHE A 271 -13.40 -1.61 10.17
C PHE A 271 -14.53 -1.78 11.18
N GLN A 272 -14.44 -2.86 11.95
CA GLN A 272 -15.37 -3.16 13.03
C GLN A 272 -14.65 -3.00 14.36
N GLY A 273 -15.35 -2.50 15.36
CA GLY A 273 -14.66 -2.08 16.56
C GLY A 273 -15.54 -1.70 17.71
N ARG A 274 -14.90 -1.27 18.78
CA ARG A 274 -15.53 -0.82 20.02
C ARG A 274 -15.35 0.68 20.14
N VAL A 275 -16.42 1.39 20.49
CA VAL A 275 -16.36 2.83 20.75
C VAL A 275 -16.56 3.13 22.22
N ASN A 276 -15.73 4.02 22.75
CA ASN A 276 -15.94 4.68 24.03
C ASN A 276 -16.89 5.87 23.84
N LYS A 277 -18.18 5.66 24.20
CA LYS A 277 -19.22 6.68 24.00
C LYS A 277 -18.93 7.99 24.76
N ALA A 278 -18.31 7.91 25.94
CA ALA A 278 -17.99 9.10 26.73
C ALA A 278 -16.92 9.95 26.05
N ALA A 279 -15.84 9.32 25.57
CA ALA A 279 -14.80 10.00 24.79
C ALA A 279 -15.36 10.58 23.47
N ALA A 280 -16.18 9.81 22.76
CA ALA A 280 -16.85 10.28 21.56
C ALA A 280 -17.77 11.49 21.83
N ALA A 281 -18.49 11.50 22.95
CA ALA A 281 -19.36 12.61 23.34
C ALA A 281 -18.56 13.86 23.73
N SER A 282 -17.43 13.69 24.43
CA SER A 282 -16.50 14.77 24.76
C SER A 282 -15.94 15.42 23.48
N LEU A 283 -15.48 14.59 22.54
CA LEU A 283 -14.98 15.06 21.26
C LEU A 283 -16.07 15.78 20.44
N ALA A 284 -17.29 15.25 20.41
CA ALA A 284 -18.42 15.91 19.72
C ALA A 284 -18.74 17.28 20.33
N ALA A 285 -18.72 17.40 21.67
CA ALA A 285 -18.92 18.67 22.36
C ALA A 285 -17.81 19.69 22.02
N ALA A 286 -16.54 19.28 22.07
CA ALA A 286 -15.40 20.13 21.69
C ALA A 286 -15.50 20.61 20.23
N MET A 287 -15.92 19.74 19.31
CA MET A 287 -16.14 20.13 17.90
C MET A 287 -17.31 21.10 17.71
N ARG A 288 -18.34 21.05 18.57
CA ARG A 288 -19.47 22.01 18.56
C ARG A 288 -19.02 23.39 19.07
N GLU A 289 -18.28 23.43 20.18
CA GLU A 289 -17.74 24.67 20.74
C GLU A 289 -16.82 25.39 19.75
N ALA A 290 -15.95 24.64 19.06
CA ALA A 290 -15.07 25.20 18.03
C ALA A 290 -15.82 25.72 16.79
N GLY A 291 -16.96 25.11 16.44
CA GLY A 291 -17.76 25.48 15.27
C GLY A 291 -18.74 26.64 15.48
N GLY A 292 -19.09 26.97 16.74
CA GLY A 292 -20.05 28.02 17.09
C GLY A 292 -19.53 29.45 16.99
N SER A 293 -18.21 29.66 16.88
CA SER A 293 -17.58 30.98 16.80
C SER A 293 -17.59 31.54 15.36
N LYS A 294 -18.75 31.60 14.70
CA LYS A 294 -18.88 32.14 13.34
C LYS A 294 -19.28 33.62 13.26
N ASP A 295 -19.72 34.22 14.37
CA ASP A 295 -20.03 35.65 14.42
C ASP A 295 -18.85 36.45 14.99
N ASP A 296 -18.49 37.54 14.31
CA ASP A 296 -17.62 38.65 14.75
C ASP A 296 -16.09 38.59 14.62
N ARG A 297 -15.50 37.78 13.72
CA ARG A 297 -14.07 37.97 13.39
C ARG A 297 -13.84 39.00 12.27
N ARG A 298 -13.64 40.24 12.71
CA ARG A 298 -12.86 41.29 12.00
C ARG A 298 -11.57 40.69 11.44
N GLU A 299 -11.31 40.99 10.18
CA GLU A 299 -10.09 40.66 9.45
C GLU A 299 -8.86 41.21 10.18
N GLY A 300 -8.10 40.36 10.85
CA GLY A 300 -6.77 40.74 11.35
C GLY A 300 -6.42 40.13 12.69
N GLU A 301 -6.26 38.81 12.75
CA GLU A 301 -5.23 38.11 13.55
C GLU A 301 -5.48 36.61 13.53
N THR A 302 -4.83 35.92 12.59
CA THR A 302 -4.90 34.47 12.40
C THR A 302 -3.98 33.75 13.40
N LYS A 303 -4.36 33.69 14.68
CA LYS A 303 -3.82 32.64 15.57
C LYS A 303 -4.55 31.35 15.26
N GLY A 304 -3.85 30.45 14.54
CA GLY A 304 -4.32 29.12 14.15
C GLY A 304 -4.61 28.22 15.34
N GLY A 305 -5.76 28.42 15.98
CA GLY A 305 -6.34 27.42 16.86
C GLY A 305 -6.64 26.17 16.03
N ARG A 306 -5.93 25.07 16.30
CA ARG A 306 -6.22 23.77 15.70
C ARG A 306 -7.67 23.44 16.00
N VAL A 307 -8.46 23.24 14.95
CA VAL A 307 -9.79 22.63 15.10
C VAL A 307 -9.55 21.26 15.75
N PRO A 308 -10.30 20.89 16.81
CA PRO A 308 -10.19 19.57 17.39
C PRO A 308 -10.51 18.53 16.31
N GLU A 309 -9.50 17.74 15.93
CA GLU A 309 -9.58 16.71 14.90
C GLU A 309 -9.33 15.34 15.53
N ALA A 310 -10.17 14.36 15.19
CA ALA A 310 -9.86 12.97 15.50
C ALA A 310 -8.77 12.47 14.56
N ARG A 311 -7.99 11.49 15.00
CA ARG A 311 -6.91 10.88 14.21
C ARG A 311 -7.09 9.38 14.14
N LEU A 312 -6.83 8.81 12.98
CA LEU A 312 -6.74 7.37 12.78
C LEU A 312 -5.28 6.97 12.92
N VAL A 313 -4.99 6.16 13.94
CA VAL A 313 -3.64 5.71 14.27
C VAL A 313 -3.54 4.20 14.10
N GLY A 314 -2.63 3.73 13.27
CA GLY A 314 -2.37 2.30 13.15
C GLY A 314 -1.67 1.75 14.39
N ARG A 315 -2.12 0.58 14.87
CA ARG A 315 -1.52 -0.08 16.04
C ARG A 315 -0.65 -1.26 15.66
N ARG A 316 -1.23 -2.21 14.94
CA ARG A 316 -0.59 -3.48 14.57
C ARG A 316 -1.33 -4.14 13.42
N CYS A 317 -0.69 -5.13 12.85
CA CYS A 317 -1.14 -5.98 11.77
C CYS A 317 -1.08 -7.45 12.25
N VAL A 318 -2.00 -8.29 11.79
CA VAL A 318 -1.91 -9.73 11.96
C VAL A 318 -1.09 -10.27 10.79
N GLY A 319 0.11 -10.79 11.08
CA GLY A 319 0.95 -11.40 10.07
C GLY A 319 2.42 -11.04 10.28
N ALA A 320 3.04 -10.53 9.23
CA ALA A 320 4.45 -10.16 9.24
C ALA A 320 4.74 -9.02 10.22
N GLY A 321 5.69 -9.19 11.13
CA GLY A 321 6.01 -8.21 12.16
C GLY A 321 6.48 -6.87 11.60
N TRP A 322 7.08 -6.87 10.41
CA TRP A 322 7.49 -5.63 9.74
C TRP A 322 6.29 -4.78 9.25
N CYS A 323 5.12 -5.40 9.03
CA CYS A 323 3.89 -4.68 8.72
C CYS A 323 3.43 -3.82 9.89
N ASP A 324 3.69 -4.23 11.14
CA ASP A 324 3.28 -3.47 12.34
C ASP A 324 3.88 -2.07 12.34
N GLU A 325 5.18 -1.96 12.08
CA GLU A 325 5.87 -0.67 12.05
C GLU A 325 5.43 0.21 10.88
N THR A 326 4.98 -0.41 9.80
CA THR A 326 4.46 0.31 8.64
C THR A 326 3.07 0.86 8.94
N ILE A 327 2.20 0.02 9.52
CA ILE A 327 0.85 0.40 9.95
C ILE A 327 0.89 1.47 11.04
N LYS A 328 1.82 1.36 12.01
CA LYS A 328 2.06 2.42 13.02
C LYS A 328 2.45 3.76 12.41
N GLY A 329 2.95 3.75 11.18
CA GLY A 329 3.22 4.96 10.42
C GLY A 329 1.96 5.68 9.90
N ILE A 330 0.79 5.03 9.94
CA ILE A 330 -0.48 5.66 9.60
C ILE A 330 -0.96 6.42 10.84
N ASP A 331 -0.79 7.74 10.82
CA ASP A 331 -1.32 8.64 11.83
C ASP A 331 -1.89 9.88 11.13
N VAL A 332 -3.16 9.81 10.75
CA VAL A 332 -3.80 10.77 9.85
C VAL A 332 -5.06 11.38 10.45
N PRO A 333 -5.33 12.68 10.21
CA PRO A 333 -6.57 13.29 10.65
C PRO A 333 -7.76 12.66 9.91
N LEU A 334 -8.82 12.35 10.67
CA LEU A 334 -10.08 11.85 10.13
C LEU A 334 -10.97 13.01 9.70
N ARG A 335 -11.46 12.93 8.46
CA ARG A 335 -12.50 13.84 7.96
C ARG A 335 -13.88 13.25 8.23
N ASN A 336 -14.87 14.13 8.32
CA ASN A 336 -16.29 13.78 8.45
C ASN A 336 -16.63 12.91 9.68
N VAL A 337 -15.88 13.11 10.78
CA VAL A 337 -16.08 12.40 12.06
C VAL A 337 -17.50 12.58 12.62
N ARG A 338 -18.22 13.64 12.25
CA ARG A 338 -19.62 13.84 12.64
C ARG A 338 -20.53 12.67 12.24
N ARG A 339 -20.25 11.97 11.13
CA ARG A 339 -21.00 10.78 10.73
C ARG A 339 -20.85 9.63 11.73
N LEU A 340 -19.69 9.52 12.37
CA LEU A 340 -19.48 8.58 13.48
C LEU A 340 -20.38 8.96 14.67
N PHE A 341 -20.45 10.24 15.05
CA PHE A 341 -21.28 10.69 16.17
C PHE A 341 -22.77 10.51 15.91
N HIS A 342 -23.22 10.74 14.68
CA HIS A 342 -24.60 10.50 14.28
C HIS A 342 -24.96 9.00 14.43
N ALA A 343 -24.11 8.10 13.94
CA ALA A 343 -24.32 6.65 14.08
C ALA A 343 -24.35 6.19 15.55
N LEU A 344 -23.64 6.90 16.43
CA LEU A 344 -23.63 6.63 17.88
C LEU A 344 -24.83 7.24 18.62
N GLY A 345 -25.63 8.09 17.96
CA GLY A 345 -26.74 8.84 18.56
C GLY A 345 -26.27 9.94 19.51
N ILE A 346 -25.05 10.48 19.31
CA ILE A 346 -24.47 11.55 20.15
C ILE A 346 -24.97 12.92 19.70
N ASP A 347 -25.22 13.11 18.41
CA ASP A 347 -25.68 14.38 17.81
C ASP A 347 -27.00 14.21 17.03
N ALA A 348 -27.96 13.45 17.56
CA ALA A 348 -29.22 13.10 16.87
C ALA A 348 -30.15 14.29 16.50
N GLY A 349 -29.74 15.54 16.71
CA GLY A 349 -30.51 16.75 16.41
C GLY A 349 -29.78 17.79 15.55
N VAL A 350 -28.57 17.52 15.07
CA VAL A 350 -27.82 18.45 14.21
C VAL A 350 -27.91 17.96 12.76
N GLU A 351 -28.71 18.64 11.93
CA GLU A 351 -28.78 18.35 10.50
C GLU A 351 -27.39 18.49 9.86
N GLU A 352 -27.00 17.47 9.09
CA GLU A 352 -25.73 17.47 8.36
C GLU A 352 -25.82 18.55 7.27
N PRO A 353 -24.91 19.55 7.23
CA PRO A 353 -24.89 20.47 6.10
C PRO A 353 -24.65 19.64 4.84
N GLU A 354 -25.56 19.71 3.87
CA GLU A 354 -25.40 19.00 2.60
C GLU A 354 -24.04 19.35 2.00
N GLU A 355 -23.10 18.41 2.08
CA GLU A 355 -21.83 18.52 1.39
C GLU A 355 -22.15 18.55 -0.10
N LYS A 356 -22.07 19.74 -0.70
CA LYS A 356 -21.93 19.87 -2.16
C LYS A 356 -20.79 18.94 -2.53
N ARG A 357 -21.11 17.80 -3.15
CA ARG A 357 -20.15 16.80 -3.65
C ARG A 357 -19.04 17.55 -4.35
N ALA A 358 -17.94 17.79 -3.62
CA ALA A 358 -16.78 18.42 -4.18
C ALA A 358 -16.28 17.40 -5.19
N SER A 359 -16.53 17.69 -6.47
CA SER A 359 -15.98 16.93 -7.57
C SER A 359 -14.48 16.81 -7.33
N PHE A 360 -14.04 15.61 -6.97
CA PHE A 360 -12.63 15.26 -6.75
C PHE A 360 -11.78 15.42 -8.03
N GLY A 361 -12.36 15.86 -9.15
CA GLY A 361 -11.71 16.07 -10.45
C GLY A 361 -10.77 17.29 -10.54
N GLY A 362 -10.58 18.06 -9.45
CA GLY A 362 -9.71 19.25 -9.45
C GLY A 362 -8.22 18.97 -9.26
N TRP A 363 -7.85 17.86 -8.61
CA TRP A 363 -6.45 17.61 -8.23
C TRP A 363 -5.57 17.11 -9.39
N ALA A 364 -6.18 16.48 -10.40
CA ALA A 364 -5.45 15.91 -11.54
C ALA A 364 -4.87 16.95 -12.53
N ARG A 365 -5.23 18.24 -12.42
CA ARG A 365 -4.76 19.28 -13.37
C ARG A 365 -3.45 19.97 -12.99
N GLY A 366 -2.93 19.76 -11.78
CA GLY A 366 -1.71 20.41 -11.30
C GLY A 366 -0.39 19.67 -11.57
N LEU A 367 -0.43 18.39 -11.92
CA LEU A 367 0.78 17.54 -12.03
C LEU A 367 1.24 17.23 -13.47
N MET A 368 0.58 17.75 -14.50
CA MET A 368 1.03 17.64 -15.90
C MET A 368 1.70 18.92 -16.44
N SER A 369 2.18 19.80 -15.55
CA SER A 369 3.03 20.93 -15.92
C SER A 369 4.27 20.98 -15.04
N ARG A 370 5.16 20.00 -15.22
CA ARG A 370 6.61 20.12 -15.03
C ARG A 370 7.35 18.91 -15.59
#